data_AF-M7AYG9-F1
#
_entry.id   AF-M7AYG9-F1
#
_cell.length_a   1.000
_cell.length_b   1.000
_cell.length_c   1.000
_cell.angle_alpha   90.00
_cell.angle_beta   90.00
_cell.angle_gamma   90.00
#
_symmetry.space_group_name_H-M   'P 1'
#
loop_
_entity.id
_entity.type
_entity.pdbx_description
1 polymer ?
#
loop_
_entity_poly.entity_id
_entity_poly.type
_entity_poly.pdbx_seq_one_letter_code
_entity_poly.pdbx_strand_id
1 'polypeptide(L)'
;MLRGVGAAQEGSVQQLTPATLLPEPRPIEPHAPEVHVLHSSCTNHPGTIQLVCFISGFYPEPLTVQWLVNGERGLLQSDTDLAKKDADGHTFSTRSNASVSQDEWLEGKTYTCQVYHPGTGSKKQDHARKCRGDTEQGQAA
;
A
#
# COMPACT_ATOMS: atom_id res chain seq x y z
N MET A 1 62.48 -18.56 -64.22
CA MET A 1 61.66 -19.59 -63.54
C MET A 1 62.33 -19.98 -62.23
N LEU A 2 61.97 -19.35 -61.10
CA LEU A 2 62.28 -19.84 -59.75
C LEU A 2 61.13 -19.38 -58.84
N ARG A 3 60.40 -20.35 -58.29
CA ARG A 3 59.19 -20.17 -57.47
C ARG A 3 59.63 -19.91 -56.02
N GLY A 4 59.27 -18.75 -55.47
CA GLY A 4 59.33 -18.51 -54.03
C GLY A 4 58.02 -18.92 -53.37
N VAL A 5 58.08 -19.88 -52.45
CA VAL A 5 56.96 -20.31 -51.60
C VAL A 5 56.87 -19.36 -50.41
N GLY A 6 55.86 -18.49 -50.38
CA GLY A 6 55.57 -17.62 -49.25
C GLY A 6 54.55 -18.27 -48.32
N ALA A 7 54.94 -18.47 -47.06
CA ALA A 7 54.12 -19.07 -46.01
C ALA A 7 52.88 -18.23 -45.70
N ALA A 8 51.73 -18.89 -45.57
CA ALA A 8 50.51 -18.31 -45.06
C ALA A 8 50.67 -18.02 -43.55
N GLN A 9 50.39 -16.78 -43.14
CA GLN A 9 50.35 -16.40 -41.73
C GLN A 9 48.88 -16.42 -41.28
N GLU A 10 48.58 -17.27 -40.32
CA GLU A 10 47.29 -17.37 -39.63
C GLU A 10 46.96 -16.04 -38.96
N GLY A 11 45.97 -15.34 -39.49
CA GLY A 11 45.44 -14.10 -38.92
C GLY A 11 44.73 -14.39 -37.60
N SER A 12 45.13 -13.68 -36.55
CA SER A 12 44.52 -13.73 -35.22
C SER A 12 43.01 -13.45 -35.30
N VAL A 13 42.21 -14.45 -34.90
CA VAL A 13 40.78 -14.27 -34.65
C VAL A 13 40.65 -13.38 -33.42
N GLN A 14 40.37 -12.09 -33.63
CA GLN A 14 40.02 -11.19 -32.52
C GLN A 14 38.68 -11.64 -31.95
N GLN A 15 38.72 -12.22 -30.75
CA GLN A 15 37.55 -12.63 -30.01
C GLN A 15 36.73 -11.39 -29.64
N LEU A 16 35.58 -11.19 -30.28
CA LEU A 16 34.64 -10.15 -29.91
C LEU A 16 34.20 -10.40 -28.47
N THR A 17 34.40 -9.43 -27.58
CA THR A 17 33.89 -9.49 -26.22
C THR A 17 32.36 -9.57 -26.28
N PRO A 18 31.70 -10.43 -25.49
CA PRO A 18 30.27 -10.34 -25.34
C PRO A 18 29.95 -8.95 -24.78
N ALA A 19 29.12 -8.18 -25.47
CA ALA A 19 28.52 -7.00 -24.87
C ALA A 19 27.85 -7.46 -23.57
N THR A 20 28.25 -6.88 -22.43
CA THR A 20 27.59 -7.10 -21.15
C THR A 20 26.11 -6.76 -21.35
N LEU A 21 25.26 -7.78 -21.45
CA LEU A 21 23.82 -7.61 -21.48
C LEU A 21 23.45 -6.84 -20.21
N LEU A 22 22.96 -5.62 -20.37
CA LEU A 22 22.33 -4.89 -19.27
C LEU A 22 21.21 -5.80 -18.73
N PRO A 23 21.10 -6.02 -17.41
CA PRO A 23 20.01 -6.79 -16.86
C PRO A 23 18.69 -6.16 -17.31
N GLU A 24 17.84 -6.94 -17.98
CA GLU A 24 16.50 -6.51 -18.38
C GLU A 24 15.78 -5.95 -17.14
N PRO A 25 15.18 -4.75 -17.20
CA PRO A 25 14.47 -4.20 -16.05
C PRO A 25 13.36 -5.18 -15.64
N ARG A 26 13.43 -5.70 -14.40
CA ARG A 26 12.33 -6.52 -13.87
C ARG A 26 11.06 -5.67 -13.86
N PRO A 27 9.94 -6.16 -14.44
CA PRO A 27 8.66 -5.47 -14.34
C PRO A 27 8.33 -5.24 -12.85
N ILE A 28 8.03 -4.00 -12.48
CA ILE A 28 7.63 -3.70 -11.10
C ILE A 28 6.20 -4.24 -10.93
N GLU A 29 6.05 -5.25 -10.09
CA GLU A 29 4.76 -5.89 -9.85
C GLU A 29 3.83 -4.96 -9.05
N PRO A 30 2.53 -4.85 -9.41
CA PRO A 30 1.55 -4.13 -8.60
C PRO A 30 1.35 -4.77 -7.22
N HIS A 31 1.36 -3.96 -6.17
CA HIS A 31 1.16 -4.42 -4.79
C HIS A 31 -0.16 -3.86 -4.24
N ALA A 32 -0.98 -4.73 -3.65
CA ALA A 32 -2.27 -4.34 -3.10
C ALA A 32 -2.08 -3.73 -1.70
N PRO A 33 -2.85 -2.70 -1.33
CA PRO A 33 -2.72 -2.08 -0.02
C PRO A 33 -3.11 -3.05 1.10
N GLU A 34 -2.40 -2.93 2.21
CA GLU A 34 -2.90 -3.33 3.52
C GLU A 34 -3.66 -2.15 4.15
N VAL A 35 -4.76 -2.43 4.85
CA VAL A 35 -5.66 -1.41 5.40
C VAL A 35 -5.93 -1.74 6.85
N HIS A 36 -5.67 -0.78 7.74
CA HIS A 36 -5.92 -0.88 9.17
C HIS A 36 -6.63 0.37 9.68
N VAL A 37 -7.75 0.21 10.37
CA VAL A 37 -8.46 1.31 11.01
C VAL A 37 -8.10 1.36 12.50
N LEU A 38 -7.46 2.46 12.88
CA LEU A 38 -7.10 2.79 14.24
C LEU A 38 -8.07 3.84 14.77
N HIS A 39 -8.29 3.84 16.09
CA HIS A 39 -9.08 4.84 16.76
C HIS A 39 -8.35 5.36 18.01
N SER A 40 -8.66 6.58 18.43
CA SER A 40 -8.19 7.10 19.73
C SER A 40 -8.67 6.22 20.88
N SER A 41 -7.98 6.30 22.02
CA SER A 41 -8.38 5.61 23.25
C SER A 41 -9.83 5.94 23.63
N CYS A 42 -10.56 4.94 24.12
CA CYS A 42 -11.93 5.09 24.64
C CYS A 42 -11.98 5.70 26.05
N THR A 43 -10.83 6.11 26.59
CA THR A 43 -10.75 6.93 27.80
C THR A 43 -11.41 8.27 27.54
N ASN A 44 -12.14 8.76 28.53
CA ASN A 44 -13.15 9.83 28.50
C ASN A 44 -12.61 11.20 28.03
N HIS A 45 -12.13 11.30 26.78
CA HIS A 45 -11.81 12.55 26.13
C HIS A 45 -13.12 13.26 25.79
N PRO A 46 -13.29 14.52 26.18
CA PRO A 46 -14.54 15.22 25.99
C PRO A 46 -14.79 15.45 24.48
N GLY A 47 -15.70 14.65 23.91
CA GLY A 47 -16.51 15.05 22.77
C GLY A 47 -16.20 14.42 21.41
N THR A 48 -14.98 13.93 21.14
CA THR A 48 -14.64 13.38 19.81
C THR A 48 -13.74 12.15 19.85
N ILE A 49 -13.93 11.26 18.86
CA ILE A 49 -13.10 10.10 18.60
C ILE A 49 -12.39 10.31 17.26
N GLN A 50 -11.06 10.18 17.28
CA GLN A 50 -10.25 10.27 16.07
C GLN A 50 -10.14 8.89 15.44
N LEU A 51 -10.51 8.78 14.16
CA LEU A 51 -10.36 7.60 13.34
C LEU A 51 -9.23 7.82 12.34
N VAL A 52 -8.41 6.78 12.17
CA VAL A 52 -7.23 6.81 11.31
C VAL A 52 -7.23 5.53 10.48
N CYS A 53 -7.41 5.66 9.18
CA CYS A 53 -7.19 4.58 8.22
C CYS A 53 -5.75 4.63 7.75
N PHE A 54 -4.93 3.71 8.22
CA PHE A 54 -3.56 3.52 7.76
C PHE A 54 -3.54 2.56 6.58
N ILE A 55 -2.90 2.98 5.48
CA ILE A 55 -2.88 2.27 4.20
C ILE A 55 -1.41 2.14 3.79
N SER A 56 -0.93 0.92 3.61
CA SER A 56 0.51 0.67 3.41
C SER A 56 0.81 -0.38 2.35
N GLY A 57 2.04 -0.32 1.81
CA GLY A 57 2.57 -1.36 0.93
C GLY A 57 1.92 -1.42 -0.45
N PHE A 58 1.32 -0.33 -0.94
CA PHE A 58 0.67 -0.32 -2.24
C PHE A 58 1.57 0.24 -3.35
N TYR A 59 1.39 -0.29 -4.56
CA TYR A 59 2.04 0.21 -5.76
C TYR A 59 1.21 -0.16 -6.99
N PRO A 60 0.95 0.75 -7.94
CA PRO A 60 1.38 2.16 -8.04
C PRO A 60 0.69 3.12 -7.05
N GLU A 61 1.08 4.39 -7.03
CA GLU A 61 0.60 5.38 -6.05
C GLU A 61 -0.93 5.65 -6.06
N PRO A 62 -1.63 5.71 -7.20
CA PRO A 62 -3.04 6.13 -7.18
C PRO A 62 -3.94 5.15 -6.44
N LEU A 63 -4.72 5.65 -5.49
CA LEU A 63 -5.79 4.93 -4.80
C LEU A 63 -6.99 5.82 -4.52
N THR A 64 -8.10 5.23 -4.10
CA THR A 64 -9.30 5.95 -3.65
C THR A 64 -9.70 5.45 -2.27
N VAL A 65 -9.79 6.38 -1.32
CA VAL A 65 -10.26 6.11 0.04
C VAL A 65 -11.71 6.57 0.17
N GLN A 66 -12.53 5.73 0.81
CA GLN A 66 -13.91 6.05 1.14
C GLN A 66 -14.24 5.56 2.54
N TRP A 67 -14.79 6.45 3.36
CA TRP A 67 -15.37 6.07 4.63
C TRP A 67 -16.84 5.68 4.47
N LEU A 68 -17.23 4.61 5.16
CA LEU A 68 -18.62 4.18 5.28
C LEU A 68 -19.03 4.21 6.76
N VAL A 69 -20.24 4.68 7.04
CA VAL A 69 -20.86 4.60 8.35
C VAL A 69 -22.01 3.61 8.23
N ASN A 70 -21.90 2.46 8.91
CA ASN A 70 -22.82 1.32 8.76
C ASN A 70 -23.02 0.87 7.29
N GLY A 71 -21.98 1.02 6.47
CA GLY A 71 -22.01 0.67 5.04
C GLY A 71 -22.49 1.80 4.11
N GLU A 72 -22.93 2.93 4.65
CA GLU A 72 -23.36 4.08 3.86
C GLU A 72 -22.24 5.09 3.64
N ARG A 73 -22.09 5.56 2.40
CA ARG A 73 -21.05 6.52 1.98
C ARG A 73 -21.50 7.97 2.15
N GLY A 74 -20.54 8.87 2.35
CA GLY A 74 -20.81 10.32 2.38
C GLY A 74 -21.33 10.84 3.72
N LEU A 75 -21.44 9.96 4.73
CA LEU A 75 -21.84 10.34 6.09
C LEU A 75 -20.66 10.78 6.97
N LEU A 76 -19.42 10.50 6.56
CA LEU A 76 -18.22 10.86 7.30
C LEU A 76 -17.29 11.71 6.44
N GLN A 77 -16.94 12.89 6.94
CA GLN A 77 -15.90 13.73 6.36
C GLN A 77 -14.53 13.19 6.75
N SER A 78 -13.61 13.17 5.79
CA SER A 78 -12.26 12.66 6.00
C SER A 78 -11.26 13.45 5.18
N ASP A 79 -10.06 13.60 5.71
CA ASP A 79 -8.92 14.14 5.00
C ASP A 79 -7.94 12.99 4.70
N THR A 80 -7.36 12.97 3.49
CA THR A 80 -6.39 11.93 3.10
C THR A 80 -5.07 12.59 2.76
N ASP A 81 -4.04 12.21 3.49
CA ASP A 81 -2.69 12.72 3.29
C ASP A 81 -2.16 12.31 1.90
N LEU A 82 -1.19 13.07 1.40
CA LEU A 82 -0.43 12.64 0.21
C LEU A 82 0.34 11.36 0.52
N ALA A 83 0.30 10.41 -0.42
CA ALA A 83 1.05 9.19 -0.32
C ALA A 83 2.56 9.46 -0.27
N LYS A 84 3.25 8.73 0.60
CA LYS A 84 4.70 8.82 0.77
C LYS A 84 5.31 7.50 0.36
N LYS A 85 6.46 7.56 -0.32
CA LYS A 85 7.22 6.38 -0.68
C LYS A 85 7.79 5.72 0.58
N ASP A 86 7.65 4.41 0.67
CA ASP A 86 8.12 3.61 1.79
C ASP A 86 9.64 3.42 1.75
N ALA A 87 10.20 2.95 2.87
CA ALA A 87 11.64 2.74 3.02
C ALA A 87 12.21 1.68 2.06
N ASP A 88 11.35 0.80 1.52
CA ASP A 88 11.70 -0.16 0.48
C ASP A 88 12.02 0.51 -0.88
N GLY A 89 11.67 1.80 -1.05
CA GLY A 89 11.86 2.56 -2.28
C GLY A 89 10.90 2.20 -3.42
N HIS A 90 9.94 1.30 -3.19
CA HIS A 90 9.07 0.72 -4.22
C HIS A 90 7.60 0.96 -3.93
N THR A 91 7.15 0.74 -2.70
CA THR A 91 5.76 0.89 -2.30
C THR A 91 5.48 2.26 -1.68
N PHE A 92 4.21 2.53 -1.44
CA PHE A 92 3.72 3.76 -0.86
C PHE A 92 2.84 3.45 0.36
N SER A 93 2.82 4.41 1.28
CA SER A 93 1.90 4.45 2.41
C SER A 93 1.21 5.81 2.50
N THR A 94 -0.04 5.81 2.96
CA THR A 94 -0.80 7.03 3.26
C THR A 94 -1.74 6.80 4.45
N ARG A 95 -2.40 7.86 4.87
CA ARG A 95 -3.36 7.86 5.96
C ARG A 95 -4.57 8.70 5.60
N SER A 96 -5.76 8.20 5.94
CA SER A 96 -6.97 9.01 5.97
C SER A 96 -7.44 9.22 7.41
N ASN A 97 -7.68 10.47 7.78
CA ASN A 97 -8.10 10.87 9.12
C ASN A 97 -9.57 11.29 9.07
N ALA A 98 -10.36 10.86 10.04
CA ALA A 98 -11.73 11.28 10.23
C ALA A 98 -12.01 11.53 11.71
N SER A 99 -12.96 12.41 12.01
CA SER A 99 -13.38 12.72 13.37
C SER A 99 -14.87 12.43 13.51
N VAL A 100 -15.24 11.74 14.58
CA VAL A 100 -16.64 11.44 14.91
C VAL A 100 -16.97 11.92 16.31
N SER A 101 -18.23 12.26 16.58
CA SER A 101 -18.64 12.61 17.93
C SER A 101 -18.61 11.38 18.84
N GLN A 102 -18.39 11.60 20.13
CA GLN A 102 -18.40 10.51 21.12
C GLN A 102 -19.79 9.85 21.20
N ASP A 103 -20.86 10.62 21.04
CA ASP A 103 -22.24 10.10 21.06
C ASP A 103 -22.47 9.11 19.90
N GLU A 104 -22.14 9.51 18.66
CA GLU A 104 -22.28 8.63 17.49
C GLU A 104 -21.38 7.39 17.53
N TRP A 105 -20.22 7.50 18.18
CA TRP A 105 -19.35 6.35 18.44
C TRP A 105 -20.02 5.37 19.41
N LEU A 106 -20.58 5.88 20.51
CA LEU A 106 -21.24 5.10 21.55
C LEU A 106 -22.58 4.48 21.10
N GLU A 107 -23.25 5.05 20.10
CA GLU A 107 -24.40 4.44 19.41
C GLU A 107 -24.07 3.06 18.81
N GLY A 108 -22.79 2.71 18.66
CA GLY A 108 -22.37 1.40 18.16
C GLY A 108 -22.36 1.30 16.65
N LYS A 109 -22.25 2.44 15.94
CA LYS A 109 -22.01 2.48 14.50
C LYS A 109 -20.68 1.78 14.16
N THR A 110 -20.62 1.19 12.98
CA THR A 110 -19.39 0.66 12.39
C THR A 110 -18.83 1.66 11.40
N TYR A 111 -17.57 2.03 11.58
CA TYR A 111 -16.85 2.95 10.70
C TYR A 111 -15.87 2.16 9.87
N THR A 112 -16.09 2.12 8.57
CA THR A 112 -15.30 1.35 7.62
C THR A 112 -14.43 2.29 6.80
N CYS A 113 -13.14 2.00 6.71
CA CYS A 113 -12.31 2.55 5.65
C CYS A 113 -12.25 1.56 4.49
N GLN A 114 -12.78 1.94 3.34
CA GLN A 114 -12.70 1.16 2.11
C GLN A 114 -11.74 1.81 1.13
N VAL A 115 -10.78 1.03 0.65
CA VAL A 115 -9.73 1.45 -0.26
C VAL A 115 -9.87 0.70 -1.57
N TYR A 116 -9.97 1.43 -2.67
CA TYR A 116 -9.86 0.89 -4.02
C TYR A 116 -8.51 1.25 -4.60
N HIS A 117 -7.78 0.25 -5.08
CA HIS A 117 -6.47 0.43 -5.69
C HIS A 117 -6.50 -0.04 -7.16
N PRO A 118 -6.57 0.91 -8.14
CA PRO A 118 -6.74 0.59 -9.55
C PRO A 118 -5.60 -0.25 -10.14
N GLY A 119 -4.36 -0.06 -9.69
CA GLY A 119 -3.22 -0.78 -10.26
C GLY A 119 -3.21 -2.28 -9.98
N THR A 120 -3.90 -2.73 -8.93
CA THR A 120 -4.15 -4.16 -8.67
C THR A 120 -5.62 -4.57 -8.90
N GLY A 121 -6.50 -3.62 -9.20
CA GLY A 121 -7.96 -3.84 -9.21
C GLY A 121 -8.54 -4.26 -7.85
N SER A 122 -7.76 -4.15 -6.77
CA SER A 122 -8.17 -4.65 -5.46
C SER A 122 -9.06 -3.66 -4.71
N LYS A 123 -9.97 -4.22 -3.91
CA LYS A 123 -10.76 -3.47 -2.93
C LYS A 123 -10.50 -4.07 -1.55
N LYS A 124 -9.92 -3.28 -0.67
CA LYS A 124 -9.52 -3.66 0.69
C LYS A 124 -10.26 -2.78 1.70
N GLN A 125 -10.53 -3.30 2.88
CA GLN A 125 -11.22 -2.54 3.90
C GLN A 125 -10.92 -3.07 5.29
N ASP A 126 -11.00 -2.19 6.26
CA ASP A 126 -11.01 -2.51 7.68
C ASP A 126 -11.98 -1.59 8.42
N HIS A 127 -12.30 -1.92 9.68
CA HIS A 127 -13.41 -1.33 10.42
C HIS A 127 -13.04 -1.06 11.87
N ALA A 128 -13.55 0.04 12.39
CA ALA A 128 -13.52 0.34 13.81
C ALA A 128 -14.93 0.41 14.38
N ARG A 129 -15.04 0.02 15.65
CA ARG A 129 -16.26 0.06 16.46
C ARG A 129 -15.89 0.51 17.87
N LYS A 130 -16.89 0.95 18.63
CA LYS A 130 -16.70 1.30 20.04
C LYS A 130 -15.96 0.21 20.81
N CYS A 131 -15.06 0.64 21.69
CA CYS A 131 -14.49 -0.27 22.67
C CYS A 131 -15.65 -0.90 23.46
N ARG A 132 -15.59 -2.22 23.62
CA ARG A 132 -16.42 -2.86 24.64
C ARG A 132 -15.88 -2.40 25.98
N GLY A 133 -16.74 -1.82 26.82
CA GLY A 133 -16.42 -1.71 28.25
C GLY A 133 -16.12 -3.11 28.75
N ASP A 134 -15.05 -3.26 29.54
CA ASP A 134 -14.49 -4.54 29.96
C ASP A 134 -15.56 -5.49 30.50
N THR A 135 -16.00 -6.41 29.64
CA THR A 135 -16.56 -7.69 30.04
C THR A 135 -16.01 -8.70 29.04
N GLU A 136 -14.94 -9.33 29.51
CA GLU A 136 -14.27 -10.53 29.05
C GLU A 136 -15.14 -11.46 28.15
N GLN A 137 -14.63 -11.78 26.95
CA GLN A 137 -14.29 -13.15 26.50
C GLN A 137 -14.39 -13.32 24.97
N GLY A 138 -13.32 -13.90 24.40
CA GLY A 138 -13.43 -14.79 23.25
C GLY A 138 -12.69 -14.36 21.97
N GLN A 139 -11.36 -14.41 21.96
CA GLN A 139 -10.64 -14.81 20.74
C GLN A 139 -10.06 -16.20 21.03
N ALA A 140 -10.66 -17.19 20.39
CA ALA A 140 -10.29 -18.60 20.48
C ALA A 140 -9.03 -18.90 19.64
N ALA A 141 -8.24 -19.82 20.19
CA ALA A 141 -7.27 -20.77 19.61
C ALA A 141 -6.55 -20.39 18.31
#